data_AF-A0A533W5U6-F1
#
_entry.id   AF-A0A533W5U6-F1
#
_cell.length_a   1.000
_cell.length_b   1.000
_cell.length_c   1.000
_cell.angle_alpha   90.00
_cell.angle_beta   90.00
_cell.angle_gamma   90.00
#
_symmetry.space_group_name_H-M   'P 1'
#
loop_
_entity.id
_entity.type
_entity.pdbx_description
1 polymer ?
#
loop_
_entity_poly.entity_id
_entity_poly.type
_entity_poly.pdbx_seq_one_letter_code
_entity_poly.pdbx_strand_id
1 'polypeptide(L)'
;MKGTIDGVRFGSTLLPNGIGGHFMVVKKEIQDKIGKSAGDRVRVSMELDEAHREVVIPEDVLRALRRDRNANAFFESLSYSHKKAYIEWVESAKKDETREKRAEKMIEMLSTSRTLK
;
A
#
# COMPACT_ATOMS: atom_id res chain seq x y z
N MET A 1 -4.47 -7.18 -7.08
CA MET A 1 -5.44 -8.16 -7.60
C MET A 1 -6.38 -8.54 -6.48
N LYS A 2 -7.65 -8.78 -6.81
CA LYS A 2 -8.64 -9.39 -5.91
C LYS A 2 -9.26 -10.60 -6.60
N GLY A 3 -9.83 -11.52 -5.82
CA GLY A 3 -10.38 -12.73 -6.40
C GLY A 3 -10.84 -13.76 -5.38
N THR A 4 -10.99 -15.00 -5.85
CA THR A 4 -11.29 -16.18 -5.01
C THR A 4 -10.35 -17.35 -5.31
N ILE A 5 -10.05 -18.13 -4.28
CA ILE A 5 -9.40 -19.44 -4.35
C ILE A 5 -10.40 -20.43 -3.75
N ASP A 6 -10.91 -21.35 -4.58
CA ASP A 6 -11.99 -22.28 -4.22
C ASP A 6 -13.15 -21.61 -3.44
N GLY A 7 -13.55 -20.42 -3.89
CA GLY A 7 -14.63 -19.63 -3.29
C GLY A 7 -14.20 -18.73 -2.11
N VAL A 8 -13.02 -18.91 -1.54
CA VAL A 8 -12.50 -18.05 -0.47
C VAL A 8 -11.90 -16.78 -1.06
N ARG A 9 -12.41 -15.61 -0.65
CA ARG A 9 -11.94 -14.31 -1.14
C ARG A 9 -10.50 -14.02 -0.72
N PHE A 10 -9.76 -13.40 -1.62
CA PHE A 10 -8.42 -12.87 -1.34
C PHE A 10 -8.21 -11.51 -2.02
N GLY A 11 -7.29 -10.74 -1.44
CA GLY A 11 -6.67 -9.57 -2.07
C GLY A 11 -5.17 -9.67 -1.92
N SER A 12 -4.43 -9.59 -3.03
CA SER A 12 -2.97 -9.71 -3.02
C SER A 12 -2.31 -8.96 -4.18
N THR A 13 -1.03 -8.67 -3.98
CA THR A 13 -0.12 -8.23 -5.05
C THR A 13 0.47 -9.45 -5.74
N LEU A 14 0.62 -9.36 -7.07
CA LEU A 14 1.39 -10.31 -7.86
C LEU A 14 2.85 -9.88 -7.83
N LEU A 15 3.74 -10.76 -7.39
CA LEU A 15 5.16 -10.52 -7.29
C LEU A 15 5.86 -11.06 -8.55
N PRO A 16 6.81 -10.33 -9.15
CA PRO A 16 7.55 -10.82 -10.31
C PRO A 16 8.41 -12.03 -9.91
N ASN A 17 8.48 -13.03 -10.79
CA ASN A 17 9.32 -14.22 -10.58
C ASN A 17 10.70 -14.13 -11.25
N GLY A 18 11.03 -13.00 -11.89
CA GLY A 18 12.32 -12.76 -12.57
C GLY A 18 12.45 -13.37 -13.97
N ILE A 19 11.47 -14.18 -14.44
CA ILE A 19 11.49 -14.86 -15.74
C ILE A 19 10.26 -14.51 -16.60
N GLY A 20 9.69 -13.31 -16.41
CA GLY A 20 8.53 -12.83 -17.17
C GLY A 20 7.18 -13.33 -16.66
N GLY A 21 7.14 -14.06 -15.54
CA GLY A 21 5.92 -14.47 -14.86
C GLY A 21 5.72 -13.79 -13.51
N HIS A 22 4.63 -14.16 -12.84
CA HIS A 22 4.31 -13.67 -11.51
C HIS A 22 3.89 -14.81 -10.59
N PHE A 23 4.05 -14.60 -9.29
CA PHE A 23 3.52 -15.48 -8.26
C PHE A 23 2.78 -14.68 -7.20
N MET A 24 1.96 -15.37 -6.41
CA MET A 24 1.22 -14.81 -5.29
C MET A 24 1.45 -15.70 -4.08
N VAL A 25 1.58 -15.07 -2.91
CA VAL A 25 1.60 -15.80 -1.64
C VAL A 25 0.16 -16.14 -1.23
N VAL A 26 -0.13 -17.43 -1.10
CA VAL A 26 -1.41 -17.90 -0.54
C VAL A 26 -1.28 -18.02 0.96
N LYS A 27 -1.98 -17.16 1.70
CA LYS A 27 -1.94 -17.14 3.17
C LYS A 27 -2.40 -18.47 3.77
N LYS A 28 -1.81 -18.84 4.90
CA LYS A 28 -2.14 -20.07 5.64
C LYS A 28 -3.64 -20.16 5.98
N GLU A 29 -4.25 -19.05 6.38
CA GLU A 29 -5.70 -18.97 6.63
C GLU A 29 -6.58 -19.36 5.43
N ILE A 30 -6.14 -19.07 4.20
CA ILE A 30 -6.88 -19.47 2.99
C ILE A 30 -6.71 -20.98 2.78
N GLN A 31 -5.48 -21.48 2.91
CA GLN A 31 -5.17 -22.91 2.81
C GLN A 31 -6.00 -23.74 3.80
N ASP A 32 -6.10 -23.27 5.05
CA ASP A 32 -6.87 -23.93 6.10
C ASP A 32 -8.38 -23.90 5.81
N LYS A 33 -8.90 -22.78 5.28
CA LYS A 33 -10.33 -22.67 4.90
C LYS A 33 -10.73 -23.55 3.73
N ILE A 34 -9.83 -23.77 2.77
CA ILE A 34 -10.09 -24.63 1.61
C ILE A 34 -9.67 -26.08 1.85
N GLY A 35 -8.99 -26.36 2.98
CA GLY A 35 -8.50 -27.69 3.33
C GLY A 35 -7.42 -28.22 2.38
N LYS A 36 -6.58 -27.34 1.80
CA LYS A 36 -5.57 -27.72 0.80
C LYS A 36 -4.19 -27.24 1.16
N SER A 37 -3.19 -27.96 0.65
CA SER A 37 -1.77 -27.79 0.93
C SER A 37 -0.95 -27.66 -0.36
N ALA A 38 0.36 -27.47 -0.22
CA ALA A 38 1.27 -27.51 -1.37
C ALA A 38 1.14 -28.85 -2.12
N GLY A 39 0.94 -28.78 -3.43
CA GLY A 39 0.70 -29.94 -4.30
C GLY A 39 -0.77 -30.10 -4.73
N ASP A 40 -1.72 -29.53 -3.99
CA ASP A 40 -3.14 -29.60 -4.35
C ASP A 40 -3.51 -28.61 -5.45
N ARG A 41 -4.48 -29.00 -6.28
CA ARG A 41 -5.05 -28.13 -7.31
C ARG A 41 -6.18 -27.29 -6.73
N VAL A 42 -6.19 -26.00 -7.07
CA VAL A 42 -7.22 -25.03 -6.69
C VAL A 42 -7.81 -24.35 -7.92
N ARG A 43 -9.07 -23.92 -7.84
CA ARG A 43 -9.67 -23.03 -8.83
C ARG A 43 -9.47 -21.59 -8.38
N VAL A 44 -8.85 -20.79 -9.24
CA VAL A 44 -8.61 -19.36 -8.98
C VAL A 44 -9.39 -18.51 -9.98
N SER A 45 -10.11 -17.52 -9.47
CA SER A 45 -10.69 -16.43 -10.26
C SER A 45 -10.10 -15.13 -9.72
N MET A 46 -9.59 -14.27 -10.60
CA MET A 46 -8.96 -13.01 -10.19
C MET A 46 -9.19 -11.89 -11.19
N GLU A 47 -9.23 -10.67 -10.68
CA GLU A 47 -9.42 -9.43 -11.43
C GLU A 47 -8.54 -8.31 -10.84
N LEU A 48 -8.38 -7.23 -11.60
CA LEU A 48 -7.70 -6.04 -11.12
C LEU A 48 -8.50 -5.46 -9.94
N ASP A 49 -7.79 -5.12 -8.86
CA ASP A 49 -8.42 -4.45 -7.73
C ASP A 49 -8.40 -2.95 -7.97
N GLU A 50 -9.42 -2.46 -8.66
CA GLU A 50 -9.61 -1.04 -9.00
C GLU A 50 -10.27 -0.22 -7.88
N ALA A 51 -10.36 -0.76 -6.66
CA ALA A 51 -10.94 -0.01 -5.55
C ALA A 51 -10.15 1.29 -5.33
N HIS A 52 -10.81 2.45 -5.53
CA HIS A 52 -10.34 3.75 -5.09
C HIS A 52 -10.33 3.76 -3.56
N ARG A 53 -9.20 3.34 -2.99
CA ARG A 53 -8.95 3.51 -1.57
C ARG A 53 -8.39 4.92 -1.40
N GLU A 54 -9.16 5.79 -0.78
CA GLU A 54 -8.66 7.11 -0.39
C GLU A 54 -7.86 6.97 0.91
N VAL A 55 -6.69 7.61 0.96
CA VAL A 55 -5.94 7.74 2.20
C VAL A 55 -6.48 8.98 2.89
N VAL A 56 -7.02 8.83 4.11
CA VAL A 56 -7.41 9.97 4.93
C VAL A 56 -6.13 10.70 5.32
N ILE A 57 -5.98 11.95 4.87
CA ILE A 57 -4.80 12.77 5.14
C ILE A 57 -5.11 13.64 6.37
N PRO A 58 -4.33 13.53 7.45
CA PRO A 58 -4.44 14.42 8.61
C PRO A 58 -4.26 15.89 8.22
N GLU A 59 -4.97 16.79 8.92
CA GLU A 59 -4.99 18.22 8.58
C GLU A 59 -3.60 18.88 8.67
N ASP A 60 -2.75 18.45 9.59
CA ASP A 60 -1.36 18.91 9.72
C ASP A 60 -0.50 18.54 8.49
N VAL A 61 -0.62 17.30 8.01
CA VAL A 61 0.04 16.83 6.78
C VAL A 61 -0.52 17.55 5.55
N LEU A 62 -1.84 17.74 5.49
CA LEU A 62 -2.49 18.47 4.38
C LEU A 62 -1.99 19.92 4.31
N ARG A 63 -1.87 20.60 5.45
CA ARG A 63 -1.28 21.95 5.52
C ARG A 63 0.18 21.96 5.06
N ALA A 64 0.97 20.95 5.43
CA ALA A 64 2.35 20.84 5.01
C ALA A 64 2.47 20.64 3.48
N LEU A 65 1.65 19.75 2.90
CA LEU A 65 1.60 19.51 1.45
C LEU A 65 1.20 20.76 0.68
N ARG A 66 0.22 21.54 1.17
CA ARG A 66 -0.21 22.79 0.53
C ARG A 66 0.88 23.87 0.46
N ARG A 67 1.92 23.80 1.30
CA ARG A 67 3.04 24.74 1.31
C ARG A 67 4.08 24.45 0.22
N ASP A 68 4.14 23.22 -0.29
CA ASP A 68 5.07 22.81 -1.34
C ASP A 68 4.32 22.13 -2.49
N ARG A 69 4.16 22.87 -3.59
CA ARG A 69 3.44 22.38 -4.78
C ARG A 69 4.10 21.17 -5.42
N ASN A 70 5.44 21.08 -5.36
CA ASN A 70 6.17 19.95 -5.95
C ASN A 70 5.96 18.68 -5.11
N ALA A 71 6.04 18.82 -3.78
CA ALA A 71 5.72 17.72 -2.86
C ALA A 71 4.27 17.25 -3.04
N ASN A 72 3.31 18.17 -3.15
CA ASN A 72 1.91 17.82 -3.33
C ASN A 72 1.66 17.08 -4.66
N ALA A 73 2.21 17.59 -5.77
CA ALA A 73 2.07 16.94 -7.07
C ALA A 73 2.69 15.53 -7.09
N PHE A 74 3.88 15.37 -6.50
CA PHE A 74 4.51 14.05 -6.40
C PHE A 74 3.70 13.12 -5.49
N PHE A 75 3.24 13.59 -4.33
CA PHE A 75 2.39 12.81 -3.43
C PHE A 75 1.10 12.35 -4.13
N GLU A 76 0.43 13.22 -4.90
CA GLU A 76 -0.78 12.88 -5.66
C GLU A 76 -0.52 11.80 -6.73
N SER A 77 0.68 11.77 -7.32
CA SER A 77 1.10 10.74 -8.28
C SER A 77 1.44 9.37 -7.66
N LEU A 78 1.65 9.31 -6.34
CA LEU A 78 2.01 8.06 -5.66
C LEU A 78 0.87 7.04 -5.68
N SER A 79 1.25 5.76 -5.71
CA SER A 79 0.30 4.67 -5.50
C SER A 79 -0.33 4.73 -4.11
N TYR A 80 -1.53 4.18 -3.95
CA TYR A 80 -2.23 4.11 -2.68
C TYR A 80 -1.35 3.60 -1.53
N SER A 81 -0.58 2.52 -1.75
CA SER A 81 0.29 1.93 -0.74
C SER A 81 1.37 2.90 -0.27
N HIS A 82 1.98 3.67 -1.18
CA HIS A 82 2.98 4.67 -0.82
C HIS A 82 2.36 5.85 -0.08
N LYS A 83 1.21 6.37 -0.56
CA LYS A 83 0.46 7.43 0.15
C LYS A 83 0.14 6.98 1.58
N LYS A 84 -0.41 5.76 1.72
CA LYS A 84 -0.77 5.17 3.01
C LYS A 84 0.45 5.02 3.93
N ALA A 85 1.57 4.52 3.42
CA ALA A 85 2.79 4.34 4.21
C ALA A 85 3.32 5.66 4.77
N TYR A 86 3.29 6.75 4.00
CA TYR A 86 3.66 8.08 4.49
C TYR A 86 2.75 8.56 5.61
N ILE A 87 1.43 8.44 5.43
CA ILE A 87 0.47 8.88 6.45
C ILE A 87 0.62 8.05 7.73
N GLU A 88 0.67 6.72 7.64
CA GLU A 88 0.87 5.85 8.81
C GLU A 88 2.21 6.14 9.52
N TRP A 89 3.26 6.47 8.77
CA TRP A 89 4.54 6.87 9.35
C TRP A 89 4.44 8.17 10.15
N VAL A 90 3.75 9.18 9.64
CA VAL A 90 3.52 10.43 10.37
C VAL A 90 2.61 10.20 11.58
N GLU A 91 1.50 9.49 11.41
CA GLU A 91 0.51 9.22 12.47
C GLU A 91 1.07 8.34 13.60
N SER A 92 1.98 7.42 13.30
CA SER A 92 2.60 6.56 14.33
C SER A 92 3.44 7.34 15.35
N ALA A 93 3.74 8.62 15.11
CA ALA A 93 4.36 9.49 16.11
C ALA A 93 3.33 9.90 17.19
N LYS A 94 3.57 9.45 18.42
CA LYS A 94 2.72 9.75 19.60
C LYS A 94 2.92 11.16 20.17
N LYS A 95 4.08 11.78 19.93
CA LYS A 95 4.40 13.14 20.38
C LYS A 95 4.21 14.11 19.22
N ASP A 96 3.54 15.23 19.47
CA ASP A 96 3.24 16.22 18.43
C ASP A 96 4.52 16.77 17.77
N GLU A 97 5.57 17.05 18.56
CA GLU A 97 6.87 17.49 18.03
C GLU A 97 7.49 16.46 17.06
N THR A 98 7.30 15.17 17.31
CA THR A 98 7.81 14.10 16.42
C THR A 98 6.95 13.98 15.17
N ARG A 99 5.63 14.21 15.29
CA ARG A 99 4.71 14.23 14.17
C ARG A 99 5.04 15.37 13.21
N GLU A 100 5.26 16.57 13.74
CA GLU A 100 5.68 17.75 12.97
C GLU A 100 7.00 17.49 12.24
N LYS A 101 8.03 17.00 12.95
CA LYS A 101 9.33 16.63 12.35
C LYS A 101 9.19 15.60 11.23
N ARG A 102 8.31 14.61 11.38
CA ARG A 102 8.04 13.61 10.32
C ARG A 102 7.28 14.20 9.14
N ALA A 103 6.31 15.08 9.39
CA ALA A 103 5.59 15.79 8.33
C ALA A 103 6.54 16.65 7.50
N GLU A 104 7.42 17.42 8.14
CA GLU A 104 8.46 18.20 7.44
C GLU A 104 9.40 17.30 6.63
N LYS A 105 9.85 16.19 7.23
CA LYS A 105 10.73 15.24 6.54
C LYS A 105 10.04 14.56 5.35
N MET A 106 8.75 14.26 5.47
CA MET A 106 7.92 13.76 4.39
C MET A 106 7.91 14.76 3.23
N ILE A 107 7.67 16.05 3.49
CA ILE A 107 7.71 17.08 2.44
C ILE A 107 9.08 17.13 1.74
N GLU A 108 10.18 17.17 2.48
CA GLU A 108 11.53 17.17 1.91
C GLU A 108 11.78 15.97 0.97
N MET A 109 11.34 14.77 1.39
CA MET A 109 11.46 13.56 0.58
C MET A 109 10.60 13.62 -0.69
N LEU A 110 9.37 14.10 -0.58
CA LEU A 110 8.45 14.22 -1.71
C LEU A 110 8.93 15.27 -2.71
N SER A 111 9.45 16.41 -2.25
CA SER A 111 10.03 17.45 -3.11
C SER A 111 11.27 16.98 -3.87
N THR A 112 11.97 15.95 -3.35
CA THR A 112 13.10 15.30 -4.02
C THR A 112 12.71 14.02 -4.78
N SER A 113 11.40 13.76 -4.97
CA SER A 113 10.87 12.57 -5.66
C SER A 113 11.33 11.22 -5.06
N ARG A 114 11.59 11.17 -3.75
CA ARG A 114 11.97 9.95 -3.04
C ARG A 114 10.75 9.35 -2.36
N THR A 115 10.65 8.02 -2.36
CA THR A 115 9.63 7.28 -1.61
C THR A 115 10.15 6.87 -0.24
N LEU A 116 9.23 6.65 0.71
CA LEU A 116 9.55 6.05 2.01
C LEU A 116 10.11 4.64 1.75
N LYS A 117 11.32 4.37 2.24
CA LYS A 117 11.97 3.04 2.17
C LYS A 117 11.54 2.18 3.35
#